data_AF-A0A962NXP5-F1
#
_entry.id   AF-A0A962NXP5-F1
#
_cell.length_a   1.000
_cell.length_b   1.000
_cell.length_c   1.000
_cell.angle_alpha   90.00
_cell.angle_beta   90.00
_cell.angle_gamma   90.00
#
_symmetry.space_group_name_H-M   'P 1'
#
loop_
_entity.id
_entity.type
_entity.pdbx_description
1 polymer ?
#
loop_
_entity_poly.entity_id
_entity_poly.type
_entity_poly.pdbx_seq_one_letter_code
_entity_poly.pdbx_strand_id
1 'polypeptide(L)'
;FVNEGQQAEVKVQTFPYTKYGTIHATISSVSNDAINDEKRGLIYAMRAKLERSTMQVENKTVNLSAGMAVTVEVKTGTRRVIEYFLKPFLEYQSESLKER
;
A
#
# COMPACT_ATOMS: atom_id res chain seq x y z
N PHE A 1 6.52 -6.05 -0.31
CA PHE A 1 6.23 -5.74 -1.72
C PHE A 1 4.76 -5.37 -1.84
N VAL A 2 4.43 -4.38 -2.68
CA VAL A 2 3.03 -3.98 -2.96
C VAL A 2 2.60 -4.65 -4.25
N ASN A 3 1.40 -5.24 -4.27
CA ASN A 3 0.86 -5.95 -5.42
C ASN A 3 -0.56 -5.46 -5.74
N GLU A 4 -0.95 -5.62 -6.99
CA GLU A 4 -2.34 -5.43 -7.41
C GLU A 4 -3.29 -6.32 -6.60
N GLY A 5 -4.51 -5.84 -6.33
CA GLY A 5 -5.50 -6.52 -5.52
C GLY A 5 -5.32 -6.38 -4.00
N GLN A 6 -4.21 -5.79 -3.53
CA GLN A 6 -4.05 -5.53 -2.10
C GLN A 6 -5.07 -4.52 -1.57
N GLN A 7 -5.52 -4.77 -0.34
CA GLN A 7 -6.41 -3.87 0.39
C GLN A 7 -5.63 -2.66 0.91
N ALA A 8 -6.26 -1.49 0.90
CA ALA A 8 -5.68 -0.25 1.38
C ALA A 8 -6.74 0.61 2.10
N GLU A 9 -6.28 1.46 3.00
CA GLU A 9 -7.09 2.48 3.66
C GLU A 9 -6.69 3.86 3.13
N VAL A 10 -7.68 4.68 2.77
CA VAL A 10 -7.44 6.04 2.29
C VAL A 10 -7.91 7.05 3.32
N LYS A 11 -6.97 7.87 3.80
CA LYS A 11 -7.17 8.98 4.72
C LYS A 11 -7.23 10.27 3.92
N VAL A 12 -8.35 10.97 3.96
CA VAL A 12 -8.53 12.24 3.25
C VAL A 12 -8.05 13.37 4.15
N GLN A 13 -7.06 14.17 3.72
CA GLN A 13 -6.43 15.16 4.61
C GLN A 13 -7.39 16.28 5.02
N THR A 14 -8.38 16.61 4.18
CA THR A 14 -9.39 17.63 4.48
C THR A 14 -10.35 17.22 5.60
N PHE A 15 -10.43 15.93 5.93
CA PHE A 15 -11.34 15.39 6.95
C PHE A 15 -10.57 14.49 7.93
N PRO A 16 -10.38 14.91 9.20
CA PRO A 16 -9.66 14.10 10.17
C PRO A 16 -10.21 12.67 10.27
N TYR A 17 -9.38 11.69 9.89
CA TYR A 17 -9.77 10.28 9.85
C TYR A 17 -10.11 9.71 11.24
N THR A 18 -9.58 10.31 12.31
CA THR A 18 -9.93 9.94 13.70
C THR A 18 -11.38 10.27 14.05
N LYS A 19 -12.00 11.21 13.32
CA LYS A 19 -13.41 11.60 13.52
C LYS A 19 -14.33 10.98 12.46
N TYR A 20 -13.92 10.97 11.20
CA TYR A 20 -14.79 10.58 10.07
C TYR A 20 -14.42 9.22 9.43
N GLY A 21 -13.37 8.57 9.93
CA GLY A 21 -12.91 7.28 9.43
C GLY A 21 -12.09 7.37 8.14
N THR A 22 -11.88 6.21 7.54
CA THR A 22 -11.14 6.01 6.29
C THR A 22 -12.06 5.49 5.19
N ILE A 23 -11.55 5.49 3.97
CA ILE A 23 -12.21 4.87 2.82
C ILE A 23 -11.39 3.64 2.42
N HIS A 24 -12.05 2.48 2.40
CA HIS A 24 -11.45 1.28 1.84
C HIS A 24 -11.15 1.46 0.36
N ALA A 25 -10.01 0.94 -0.05
CA ALA A 25 -9.57 0.94 -1.43
C ALA A 25 -8.87 -0.37 -1.76
N THR A 26 -8.82 -0.69 -3.04
CA THR A 26 -8.04 -1.81 -3.57
C THR A 26 -7.00 -1.27 -4.54
N ILE A 27 -5.77 -1.74 -4.45
CA ILE A 27 -4.72 -1.39 -5.42
C ILE A 27 -5.13 -1.93 -6.79
N SER A 28 -5.34 -1.04 -7.74
CA SER A 28 -5.77 -1.41 -9.10
C SER A 28 -4.59 -1.63 -10.02
N SER A 29 -3.48 -0.92 -9.81
CA SER A 29 -2.28 -1.07 -10.63
C SER A 29 -1.04 -0.55 -9.90
N VAL A 30 0.11 -1.17 -10.17
CA VAL A 30 1.43 -0.68 -9.76
C VAL A 30 2.30 -0.60 -11.01
N SER A 31 2.87 0.57 -11.28
CA SER A 31 3.77 0.76 -12.41
C SER A 31 5.06 -0.03 -12.20
N ASN A 32 5.53 -0.70 -13.24
CA ASN A 32 6.86 -1.32 -13.26
C ASN A 32 7.98 -0.30 -13.48
N ASP A 33 7.62 0.89 -14.00
CA ASP A 33 8.57 1.97 -14.25
C ASP A 33 8.76 2.83 -13.00
N ALA A 34 10.01 2.99 -12.60
CA ALA A 34 10.42 3.89 -11.55
C ALA A 34 10.60 5.32 -12.10
N ILE A 35 10.11 6.30 -11.36
CA ILE A 35 10.33 7.72 -11.61
C ILE A 35 11.37 8.20 -10.60
N ASN A 36 12.39 8.92 -11.07
CA ASN A 36 13.39 9.49 -10.18
C ASN A 36 12.83 10.78 -9.55
N ASP A 37 12.65 10.77 -8.24
CA ASP A 37 12.28 11.94 -7.44
C ASP A 37 13.54 12.46 -6.71
N GLU A 38 13.87 13.73 -6.90
CA GLU A 38 15.09 14.34 -6.36
C GLU A 38 15.20 14.25 -4.83
N LYS A 39 14.08 14.14 -4.11
CA LYS A 39 14.03 14.10 -2.64
C LYS A 39 13.84 12.70 -2.09
N ARG A 40 13.15 11.82 -2.82
CA ARG A 40 12.72 10.49 -2.34
C ARG A 40 13.43 9.33 -3.04
N GLY A 41 14.24 9.61 -4.06
CA GLY A 41 14.86 8.61 -4.91
C GLY A 41 13.85 7.97 -5.86
N LEU A 42 14.04 6.69 -6.18
CA LEU A 42 13.16 5.97 -7.10
C LEU A 42 11.78 5.73 -6.47
N ILE A 43 10.75 6.30 -7.09
CA ILE A 43 9.35 6.12 -6.70
C ILE A 43 8.58 5.39 -7.80
N TYR A 44 7.59 4.58 -7.41
CA TYR A 44 6.76 3.82 -8.33
C TYR A 44 5.34 4.37 -8.29
N ALA A 45 4.77 4.69 -9.45
CA ALA A 45 3.39 5.15 -9.54
C ALA A 45 2.44 3.99 -9.21
N MET A 46 1.44 4.25 -8.37
CA MET A 46 0.39 3.29 -8.04
C MET A 46 -0.97 3.94 -8.15
N ARG A 47 -1.98 3.14 -8.52
CA ARG A 47 -3.38 3.56 -8.54
C ARG A 47 -4.17 2.69 -7.57
N ALA A 48 -4.98 3.35 -6.74
CA ALA A 48 -5.92 2.71 -5.84
C ALA A 48 -7.34 3.07 -6.25
N LYS A 49 -8.21 2.08 -6.34
CA LYS A 49 -9.65 2.25 -6.58
C LYS A 49 -10.35 2.34 -5.23
N LEU A 50 -10.99 3.48 -4.97
CA LEU A 50 -11.84 3.67 -3.80
C LEU A 50 -13.11 2.81 -3.95
N GLU A 51 -13.57 2.19 -2.85
CA GLU A 51 -14.85 1.47 -2.84
C GLU A 51 -16.05 2.42 -2.92
N ARG A 52 -15.89 3.65 -2.44
CA ARG A 52 -16.90 4.70 -2.50
C ARG A 52 -16.25 6.06 -2.80
N SER A 53 -16.98 6.91 -3.51
CA SER A 53 -16.58 8.29 -3.81
C SER A 53 -17.19 9.30 -2.84
N THR A 54 -17.72 8.85 -1.69
CA THR A 54 -18.40 9.69 -0.71
C THR A 54 -17.94 9.37 0.71
N MET A 55 -18.08 10.36 1.60
CA MET A 55 -17.85 10.23 3.04
C MET A 55 -18.97 10.88 3.83
N GLN A 56 -19.29 10.32 4.99
CA GLN A 56 -20.16 10.98 5.96
C GLN A 56 -19.33 11.91 6.82
N VAL A 57 -19.62 13.20 6.76
CA VAL A 57 -18.96 14.25 7.54
C VAL A 57 -20.05 14.98 8.30
N GLU A 58 -19.99 14.90 9.63
CA GLU A 58 -21.09 15.30 10.52
C GLU A 58 -22.37 14.51 10.13
N ASN A 59 -23.44 15.20 9.74
CA ASN A 59 -24.69 14.61 9.27
C ASN A 59 -24.91 14.83 7.75
N LYS A 60 -23.83 14.99 6.98
CA LYS A 60 -23.90 15.23 5.54
C LYS A 60 -23.03 14.24 4.77
N THR A 61 -23.56 13.77 3.65
CA THR A 61 -22.79 13.00 2.67
C THR A 61 -22.04 13.97 1.76
N VAL A 62 -20.71 13.90 1.80
CA VAL A 62 -19.81 14.75 1.01
C VAL A 62 -19.20 13.91 -0.12
N ASN A 63 -19.22 14.46 -1.33
CA ASN A 63 -18.56 13.86 -2.49
C ASN A 63 -17.06 14.17 -2.47
N LEU A 64 -16.27 13.15 -2.79
CA LEU A 64 -14.84 13.29 -2.93
C LEU A 64 -14.51 13.75 -4.35
N SER A 65 -13.81 14.86 -4.46
CA SER A 65 -13.43 15.47 -5.73
C SER A 65 -11.95 15.30 -6.03
N ALA A 66 -11.60 15.35 -7.32
CA ALA A 66 -10.21 15.37 -7.75
C ALA A 66 -9.48 16.59 -7.16
N GLY A 67 -8.17 16.44 -6.90
CA GLY A 67 -7.34 17.48 -6.30
C GLY A 67 -7.26 17.46 -4.77
N MET A 68 -8.06 16.63 -4.09
CA MET A 68 -7.92 16.45 -2.65
C MET A 68 -6.67 15.65 -2.31
N ALA A 69 -5.91 16.14 -1.34
CA ALA A 69 -4.76 15.43 -0.79
C ALA A 69 -5.22 14.24 0.05
N VAL A 70 -4.63 13.07 -0.19
CA VAL A 70 -4.93 11.83 0.50
C VAL A 70 -3.65 11.09 0.89
N THR A 71 -3.74 10.31 1.94
CA THR A 71 -2.72 9.32 2.32
C THR A 71 -3.31 7.94 2.16
N VAL A 72 -2.62 7.09 1.37
CA VAL A 72 -3.04 5.71 1.11
C VAL A 72 -2.15 4.76 1.93
N GLU A 73 -2.74 3.99 2.82
CA GLU A 73 -2.06 2.99 3.63
C GLU A 73 -2.35 1.60 3.09
N VAL A 74 -1.37 0.98 2.44
CA VAL A 74 -1.51 -0.33 1.80
C VAL A 74 -1.23 -1.45 2.80
N LYS A 75 -2.14 -2.42 2.89
CA LYS A 75 -1.97 -3.62 3.71
C LYS A 75 -1.07 -4.61 2.96
N THR A 76 0.24 -4.56 3.24
CA THR A 76 1.28 -5.32 2.51
C THR A 76 1.50 -6.77 3.00
N GLY A 77 0.65 -7.26 3.89
CA GLY A 77 0.68 -8.62 4.45
C GLY A 77 1.27 -8.69 5.86
N THR A 78 0.85 -9.69 6.63
CA THR A 78 1.43 -10.02 7.93
C THR A 78 2.76 -10.73 7.69
N ARG A 79 3.88 -10.08 8.02
CA ARG A 79 5.17 -10.79 8.09
C ARG A 79 5.00 -11.98 9.04
N ARG A 80 5.09 -13.21 8.54
CA ARG A 80 5.15 -14.38 9.41
C ARG A 80 6.56 -14.39 10.00
N VAL A 81 6.68 -14.19 11.32
CA VAL A 81 7.97 -14.16 12.03
C VAL A 81 8.82 -15.41 11.73
N ILE A 82 8.20 -16.55 11.41
CA ILE A 82 8.85 -17.80 10.98
C ILE A 82 9.81 -17.63 9.78
N GLU A 83 9.57 -16.66 8.89
CA GLU A 83 10.43 -16.42 7.73
C GLU A 83 11.83 -15.91 8.13
N TYR A 84 11.97 -15.24 9.29
CA TYR A 84 13.27 -14.87 9.84
C TYR A 84 14.05 -16.10 10.35
N PHE A 85 13.34 -17.13 10.82
CA PHE A 85 13.94 -18.36 11.35
C PHE A 85 14.29 -19.38 10.26
N LEU A 86 13.54 -19.42 9.16
CA LEU A 86 13.77 -20.37 8.06
C LEU A 86 14.81 -19.89 7.03
N LYS A 87 15.16 -18.60 7.03
CA LYS A 87 16.16 -18.03 6.12
C LYS A 87 17.54 -18.73 6.18
N PRO A 88 18.13 -19.02 7.36
CA PRO A 88 19.42 -19.72 7.41
C PRO A 88 19.34 -21.13 6.83
N PHE A 89 18.24 -21.85 7.01
CA PHE A 89 18.15 -23.26 6.58
C PHE A 89 18.09 -23.43 5.05
N LEU A 90 17.56 -22.43 4.34
CA LEU A 90 17.51 -22.43 2.88
C LEU A 90 18.88 -22.10 2.25
N GLU A 91 19.68 -21.22 2.86
CA GLU A 91 21.03 -20.89 2.37
C GLU A 91 21.98 -22.09 2.46
N TYR A 92 21.88 -22.90 3.54
CA TYR A 92 22.70 -24.11 3.72
C TYR A 92 22.46 -25.22 2.68
N GLN A 93 21.26 -25.33 2.09
CA GLN A 93 21.02 -26.32 1.04
C GLN A 93 21.59 -25.91 -0.33
N SER A 94 21.66 -24.61 -0.62
CA SER A 94 22.18 -24.14 -1.91
C SER A 94 23.70 -24.16 -2.02
N GLU A 95 24.44 -24.05 -0.91
CA GLU A 95 25.92 -24.14 -0.93
C GLU A 95 26.44 -25.59 -1.00
N SER A 96 25.72 -26.57 -0.46
CA SER A 96 26.15 -27.99 -0.49
C SER A 96 26.08 -28.66 -1.88
N LEU A 97 25.48 -28.02 -2.89
CA LEU A 97 25.37 -28.54 -4.26
C LEU A 97 26.32 -27.88 -5.26
N LYS A 98 27.18 -26.96 -4.82
CA LYS A 98 28.20 -26.31 -5.65
C LYS A 98 29.61 -26.50 -5.08
N GLU A 99 30.03 -27.75 -4.91
CA GLU A 99 31.46 -28.06 -4.88
C GLU A 99 31.71 -29.48 -5.41
N ARG A 100 31.93 -29.56 -6.74
CA ARG A 100 32.91 -30.41 -7.42
C ARG A 100 32.92 -30.11 -8.91
#